data_AF-A0A7Y8SXM0-F1
#
_entry.id   AF-A0A7Y8SXM0-F1
#
_cell.length_a   1.000
_cell.length_b   1.000
_cell.length_c   1.000
_cell.angle_alpha   90.00
_cell.angle_beta   90.00
_cell.angle_gamma   90.00
#
_symmetry.space_group_name_H-M   'P 1'
#
loop_
_entity.id
_entity.type
_entity.pdbx_description
1 polymer ?
#
loop_
_entity_poly.entity_id
_entity_poly.type
_entity_poly.pdbx_seq_one_letter_code
_entity_poly.pdbx_strand_id
1 'polypeptide(L)'
;MYVAPERGNALTEAMFGVYPISKDLEYIETGYADVYQPEKVEANLDTWRRVFLKAAETPLRVTRYGLETQRYWYHDLLIFVFDPARATDLIDLWNLRLEPHPVLPVPLEWFEALGDDIHKILKAEHRPIIGNPNGVMHNATIEFGRSIPRAKAEDLIRSLKPELPRGALVVKYWRNAIWVENRDDRVHRDNRLKVVAKERRADLALKEDGELRTTFETLEP
;
A
#
# COMPACT_ATOMS: atom_id res chain seq x y z
N MET A 1 7.44 -11.49 -10.57
CA MET A 1 6.74 -12.72 -10.14
C MET A 1 5.25 -12.59 -10.40
N TYR A 2 4.53 -13.71 -10.53
CA TYR A 2 3.08 -13.75 -10.67
C TYR A 2 2.50 -14.67 -9.61
N VAL A 3 1.59 -14.15 -8.80
CA VAL A 3 0.89 -14.96 -7.79
C VAL A 3 -0.36 -15.51 -8.46
N ALA A 4 -0.46 -16.84 -8.55
CA ALA A 4 -1.54 -17.48 -9.28
C ALA A 4 -2.91 -17.12 -8.67
N PRO A 5 -3.89 -16.70 -9.48
CA PRO A 5 -5.24 -16.48 -9.01
C PRO A 5 -5.82 -17.83 -8.62
N GLU A 6 -6.37 -17.88 -7.42
CA GLU A 6 -7.22 -18.97 -6.99
C GLU A 6 -8.65 -18.42 -6.94
N ARG A 7 -9.58 -19.08 -7.64
CA ARG A 7 -10.95 -18.60 -7.77
C ARG A 7 -11.59 -18.50 -6.38
N GLY A 8 -12.02 -17.30 -5.99
CA GLY A 8 -12.57 -17.04 -4.66
C GLY A 8 -11.52 -16.69 -3.59
N ASN A 9 -10.24 -16.59 -3.96
CA ASN A 9 -9.18 -16.19 -3.05
C ASN A 9 -8.91 -14.67 -3.15
N ALA A 10 -9.76 -13.89 -2.48
CA ALA A 10 -9.70 -12.44 -2.49
C ALA A 10 -8.41 -11.87 -1.85
N LEU A 11 -7.67 -12.69 -1.10
CA LEU A 11 -6.34 -12.35 -0.58
C LEU A 11 -5.37 -12.01 -1.70
N THR A 12 -5.28 -12.87 -2.72
CA THR A 12 -4.33 -12.71 -3.82
C THR A 12 -4.61 -11.43 -4.60
N GLU A 13 -5.88 -11.20 -4.93
CA GLU A 13 -6.32 -10.01 -5.65
C GLU A 13 -6.01 -8.74 -4.85
N ALA A 14 -6.35 -8.73 -3.55
CA ALA A 14 -6.17 -7.56 -2.72
C ALA A 14 -4.70 -7.28 -2.41
N MET A 15 -3.84 -8.28 -2.27
CA MET A 15 -2.43 -8.08 -1.88
C MET A 15 -1.49 -7.90 -3.06
N PHE A 16 -1.57 -8.79 -4.05
CA PHE A 16 -0.56 -8.93 -5.11
C PHE A 16 -1.05 -8.45 -6.48
N GLY A 17 -2.37 -8.43 -6.67
CA GLY A 17 -3.04 -8.24 -7.95
C GLY A 17 -3.09 -9.54 -8.75
N VAL A 18 -4.14 -9.69 -9.55
CA VAL A 18 -4.34 -10.82 -10.47
C VAL A 18 -4.64 -10.29 -11.87
N TYR A 19 -4.43 -11.11 -12.90
CA TYR A 19 -4.88 -10.75 -14.24
C TYR A 19 -6.40 -10.82 -14.36
N PRO A 20 -7.00 -9.94 -15.19
CA PRO A 20 -8.39 -10.10 -15.56
C PRO A 20 -8.61 -11.43 -16.28
N ILE A 21 -9.70 -12.13 -15.95
CA ILE A 21 -10.05 -13.44 -16.54
C ILE A 21 -10.87 -13.26 -17.85
N SER A 22 -11.25 -12.03 -18.18
CA SER A 22 -11.99 -11.70 -19.39
C SER A 22 -11.13 -11.96 -20.62
N LYS A 23 -11.65 -12.73 -21.59
CA LYS A 23 -10.93 -13.07 -22.84
C LYS A 23 -10.41 -11.85 -23.58
N ASP A 24 -11.17 -10.77 -23.61
CA ASP A 24 -10.78 -9.52 -24.29
C ASP A 24 -9.56 -8.83 -23.65
N LEU A 25 -9.15 -9.26 -22.45
CA LEU A 25 -8.00 -8.74 -21.70
C LEU A 25 -6.86 -9.77 -21.54
N GLU A 26 -6.95 -10.93 -22.19
CA GLU A 26 -5.93 -11.99 -22.15
C GLU A 26 -4.56 -11.47 -22.63
N TYR A 27 -4.56 -10.50 -23.54
CA TYR A 27 -3.33 -9.87 -24.04
C TYR A 27 -2.49 -9.20 -22.93
N ILE A 28 -3.10 -8.81 -21.79
CA ILE A 28 -2.36 -8.20 -20.67
C ILE A 28 -1.48 -9.25 -19.99
N GLU A 29 -2.04 -10.44 -19.72
CA GLU A 29 -1.26 -11.55 -19.14
C GLU A 29 -0.16 -11.97 -20.10
N THR A 30 -0.48 -12.18 -21.38
CA THR A 30 0.49 -12.56 -22.41
C THR A 30 1.61 -11.53 -22.52
N GLY A 31 1.29 -10.24 -22.66
CA GLY A 31 2.30 -9.19 -22.77
C GLY A 31 3.21 -9.09 -21.55
N TYR A 32 2.66 -9.24 -20.34
CA TYR A 32 3.50 -9.27 -19.14
C TYR A 32 4.36 -10.54 -19.08
N ALA A 33 3.81 -11.70 -19.43
CA ALA A 33 4.53 -12.96 -19.43
C ALA A 33 5.69 -12.95 -20.43
N ASP A 34 5.47 -12.40 -21.62
CA ASP A 34 6.47 -12.31 -22.70
C ASP A 34 7.63 -11.40 -22.31
N VAL A 35 7.34 -10.25 -21.69
CA VAL A 35 8.35 -9.25 -21.30
C VAL A 35 9.11 -9.66 -20.03
N TYR A 36 8.40 -10.10 -19.01
CA TYR A 36 8.96 -10.28 -17.66
C TYR A 36 9.24 -11.73 -17.28
N GLN A 37 8.74 -12.71 -18.06
CA GLN A 37 8.90 -14.15 -17.81
C GLN A 37 8.73 -14.51 -16.32
N PRO A 38 7.59 -14.14 -15.69
CA PRO A 38 7.46 -14.21 -14.25
C PRO A 38 7.38 -15.64 -13.75
N GLU A 39 8.08 -15.92 -12.66
CA GLU A 39 7.84 -17.12 -11.85
C GLU A 39 6.40 -17.12 -11.32
N LYS A 40 5.68 -18.23 -11.53
CA LYS A 40 4.35 -18.47 -10.96
C LYS A 40 4.50 -19.02 -9.55
N VAL A 41 3.89 -18.35 -8.57
CA VAL A 41 3.94 -18.74 -7.16
C VAL A 41 2.56 -18.73 -6.52
N GLU A 42 2.43 -19.40 -5.37
CA GLU A 42 1.21 -19.36 -4.55
C GLU A 42 1.24 -18.21 -3.54
N ALA A 43 0.05 -17.80 -3.07
CA ALA A 43 -0.09 -16.82 -2.00
C ALA A 43 0.25 -17.46 -0.65
N ASN A 44 1.48 -17.27 -0.18
CA ASN A 44 1.96 -17.80 1.10
C ASN A 44 2.93 -16.81 1.79
N LEU A 45 3.41 -17.21 2.97
CA LEU A 45 4.34 -16.40 3.78
C LEU A 45 5.65 -16.07 3.06
N ASP A 46 6.20 -16.96 2.24
CA ASP A 46 7.43 -16.67 1.49
C ASP A 46 7.17 -15.63 0.39
N THR A 47 6.08 -15.80 -0.36
CA THR A 47 5.61 -14.81 -1.34
C THR A 47 5.41 -13.44 -0.69
N TRP A 48 4.79 -13.38 0.50
CA TRP A 48 4.66 -12.14 1.26
C TRP A 48 6.02 -11.50 1.54
N ARG A 49 6.98 -12.26 2.07
CA ARG A 49 8.34 -11.76 2.37
C ARG A 49 9.07 -11.29 1.11
N ARG A 50 8.94 -12.03 0.00
CA ARG A 50 9.53 -11.64 -1.28
C ARG A 50 8.99 -10.29 -1.76
N VAL A 51 7.68 -10.10 -1.73
CA VAL A 51 7.04 -8.87 -2.23
C VAL A 51 7.31 -7.67 -1.32
N PHE A 52 7.11 -7.83 -0.01
CA PHE A 52 7.12 -6.69 0.93
C PHE A 52 8.47 -6.43 1.60
N LEU A 53 9.34 -7.44 1.75
CA LEU A 53 10.66 -7.27 2.35
C LEU A 53 11.80 -7.25 1.33
N LYS A 54 11.67 -8.01 0.24
CA LYS A 54 12.69 -8.12 -0.81
C LYS A 54 12.34 -7.34 -2.08
N ALA A 55 11.29 -6.53 -2.03
CA ALA A 55 10.82 -5.68 -3.12
C ALA A 55 10.59 -6.40 -4.45
N ALA A 56 10.16 -7.67 -4.42
CA ALA A 56 9.84 -8.39 -5.64
C ALA A 56 8.68 -7.72 -6.40
N GLU A 57 8.84 -7.57 -7.71
CA GLU A 57 7.85 -6.93 -8.57
C GLU A 57 6.69 -7.87 -8.90
N THR A 58 5.47 -7.37 -8.74
CA THR A 58 4.21 -8.03 -9.08
C THR A 58 3.52 -7.24 -10.21
N PRO A 59 2.54 -7.81 -10.93
CA PRO A 59 1.83 -7.09 -11.97
C PRO A 59 1.27 -5.74 -11.47
N LEU A 60 0.71 -5.71 -10.25
CA LEU A 60 0.17 -4.49 -9.64
C LEU A 60 1.23 -3.44 -9.29
N ARG A 61 2.49 -3.83 -9.06
CA ARG A 61 3.57 -2.88 -8.78
C ARG A 61 4.17 -2.31 -10.05
N VAL A 62 4.31 -3.13 -11.10
CA VAL A 62 4.84 -2.70 -12.40
C VAL A 62 3.95 -1.62 -13.03
N THR A 63 2.63 -1.66 -12.82
CA THR A 63 1.71 -0.61 -13.31
C THR A 63 1.91 0.76 -12.62
N ARG A 64 2.75 0.84 -11.58
CA ARG A 64 3.13 2.12 -10.94
C ARG A 64 4.38 2.75 -11.54
N TYR A 65 4.99 2.14 -12.55
CA TYR A 65 6.17 2.69 -13.20
C TYR A 65 5.90 4.12 -13.70
N GLY A 66 6.81 5.05 -13.39
CA GLY A 66 6.68 6.47 -13.75
C GLY A 66 5.68 7.28 -12.90
N LEU A 67 5.07 6.66 -11.88
CA LEU A 67 4.19 7.34 -10.93
C LEU A 67 4.91 7.60 -9.61
N GLU A 68 4.77 8.81 -9.09
CA GLU A 68 5.27 9.22 -7.78
C GLU A 68 4.11 9.54 -6.83
N THR A 69 4.23 9.08 -5.59
CA THR A 69 3.23 9.31 -4.54
C THR A 69 3.70 10.43 -3.62
N GLN A 70 2.92 11.51 -3.48
CA GLN A 70 3.28 12.60 -2.57
C GLN A 70 2.99 12.21 -1.12
N ARG A 71 4.05 12.11 -0.31
CA ARG A 71 3.98 11.84 1.13
C ARG A 71 4.77 12.90 1.91
N TYR A 72 4.40 13.08 3.16
CA TYR A 72 5.08 13.99 4.10
C TYR A 72 5.69 13.19 5.24
N TRP A 73 6.53 13.86 6.03
CA TRP A 73 7.27 13.25 7.14
C TRP A 73 6.38 12.59 8.21
N TYR A 74 5.12 12.98 8.33
CA TYR A 74 4.19 12.42 9.31
C TYR A 74 3.38 11.22 8.78
N HIS A 75 3.55 10.85 7.51
CA HIS A 75 2.90 9.67 6.93
C HIS A 75 3.72 8.41 7.23
N ASP A 76 3.66 8.01 8.49
CA ASP A 76 4.34 6.83 9.02
C ASP A 76 3.74 5.52 8.52
N LEU A 77 4.52 4.43 8.61
CA LEU A 77 4.09 3.11 8.15
C LEU A 77 2.84 2.63 8.91
N LEU A 78 1.84 2.17 8.16
CA LEU A 78 0.64 1.54 8.68
C LEU A 78 0.65 0.04 8.33
N ILE A 79 0.79 -0.80 9.33
CA ILE A 79 0.62 -2.25 9.21
C ILE A 79 -0.87 -2.56 9.41
N PHE A 80 -1.55 -2.93 8.34
CA PHE A 80 -2.98 -3.22 8.38
C PHE A 80 -3.22 -4.73 8.52
N VAL A 81 -3.78 -5.14 9.65
CA VAL A 81 -4.12 -6.54 9.92
C VAL A 81 -5.58 -6.77 9.54
N PHE A 82 -5.83 -7.74 8.66
CA PHE A 82 -7.16 -7.89 8.05
C PHE A 82 -7.53 -9.35 7.87
N ASP A 83 -8.83 -9.67 7.95
CA ASP A 83 -9.35 -11.01 7.64
C ASP A 83 -9.68 -11.10 6.13
N PRO A 84 -8.95 -11.91 5.34
CA PRO A 84 -9.19 -12.02 3.91
C PRO A 84 -10.53 -12.68 3.55
N ALA A 85 -11.17 -13.40 4.47
CA ALA A 85 -12.50 -13.96 4.27
C ALA A 85 -13.62 -12.91 4.46
N ARG A 86 -13.28 -11.69 4.89
CA ARG A 86 -14.23 -10.61 5.16
C ARG A 86 -14.13 -9.51 4.12
N ALA A 87 -15.16 -9.40 3.28
CA ALA A 87 -15.24 -8.36 2.24
C ALA A 87 -15.05 -6.93 2.79
N THR A 88 -15.53 -6.65 4.01
CA THR A 88 -15.36 -5.35 4.66
C THR A 88 -13.90 -4.98 4.88
N ASP A 89 -13.09 -5.96 5.28
CA ASP A 89 -11.68 -5.78 5.59
C ASP A 89 -10.86 -5.63 4.29
N LEU A 90 -11.24 -6.32 3.23
CA LEU A 90 -10.66 -6.13 1.88
C LEU A 90 -10.93 -4.72 1.33
N ILE A 91 -12.17 -4.24 1.47
CA ILE A 91 -12.55 -2.87 1.09
C ILE A 91 -11.75 -1.85 1.92
N ASP A 92 -11.57 -2.10 3.22
CA ASP A 92 -10.74 -1.23 4.06
C ASP A 92 -9.28 -1.20 3.64
N LEU A 93 -8.70 -2.34 3.29
CA LEU A 93 -7.34 -2.40 2.74
C LEU A 93 -7.23 -1.57 1.45
N TRP A 94 -8.21 -1.68 0.55
CA TRP A 94 -8.23 -0.88 -0.68
C TRP A 94 -8.33 0.62 -0.37
N ASN A 95 -9.22 1.00 0.54
CA ASN A 95 -9.40 2.40 0.94
C ASN A 95 -8.15 2.98 1.61
N LEU A 96 -7.49 2.23 2.50
CA LEU A 96 -6.25 2.64 3.16
C LEU A 96 -5.13 2.92 2.13
N ARG A 97 -5.09 2.19 1.01
CA ARG A 97 -4.10 2.44 -0.05
C ARG A 97 -4.36 3.73 -0.85
N LEU A 98 -5.54 4.32 -0.71
CA LEU A 98 -5.86 5.65 -1.25
C LEU A 98 -5.43 6.77 -0.29
N GLU A 99 -5.06 6.44 0.95
CA GLU A 99 -4.52 7.37 1.93
C GLU A 99 -2.99 7.49 1.76
N PRO A 100 -2.37 8.56 2.27
CA PRO A 100 -0.96 8.84 2.00
C PRO A 100 0.00 7.93 2.77
N HIS A 101 -0.45 7.35 3.88
CA HIS A 101 0.33 6.42 4.69
C HIS A 101 0.78 5.22 3.85
N PRO A 102 2.07 4.83 3.90
CA PRO A 102 2.50 3.54 3.37
C PRO A 102 1.77 2.41 4.09
N VAL A 103 1.10 1.52 3.34
CA VAL A 103 0.34 0.42 3.92
C VAL A 103 1.05 -0.90 3.71
N LEU A 104 1.33 -1.62 4.80
CA LEU A 104 1.80 -3.00 4.81
C LEU A 104 0.63 -3.94 5.18
N PRO A 105 0.03 -4.65 4.23
CA PRO A 105 -1.04 -5.60 4.51
C PRO A 105 -0.52 -6.87 5.19
N VAL A 106 -1.16 -7.28 6.29
CA VAL A 106 -0.88 -8.53 7.01
C VAL A 106 -2.18 -9.32 7.18
N PRO A 107 -2.33 -10.47 6.51
CA PRO A 107 -3.47 -11.36 6.74
C PRO A 107 -3.48 -11.84 8.18
N LEU A 108 -4.68 -11.92 8.77
CA LEU A 108 -4.89 -12.29 10.16
C LEU A 108 -4.25 -13.63 10.50
N GLU A 109 -4.37 -14.61 9.61
CA GLU A 109 -3.84 -15.97 9.76
C GLU A 109 -2.32 -16.02 9.72
N TRP A 110 -1.68 -15.00 9.15
CA TRP A 110 -0.23 -14.93 8.97
C TRP A 110 0.46 -14.12 10.05
N PHE A 111 -0.29 -13.38 10.87
CA PHE A 111 0.26 -12.41 11.82
C PHE A 111 1.32 -13.01 12.74
N GLU A 112 1.01 -14.12 13.42
CA GLU A 112 1.93 -14.75 14.37
C GLU A 112 3.19 -15.29 13.68
N ALA A 113 3.04 -15.92 12.52
CA ALA A 113 4.15 -16.43 11.72
C ALA A 113 5.05 -15.32 11.14
N LEU A 114 4.51 -14.11 11.02
CA LEU A 114 5.23 -12.90 10.62
C LEU A 114 5.71 -12.08 11.82
N GLY A 115 5.51 -12.51 13.07
CA GLY A 115 5.83 -11.73 14.27
C GLY A 115 7.29 -11.25 14.32
N ASP A 116 8.23 -12.08 13.88
CA ASP A 116 9.65 -11.73 13.77
C ASP A 116 9.92 -10.67 12.70
N ASP A 117 9.23 -10.77 11.57
CA ASP A 117 9.33 -9.83 10.46
C ASP A 117 8.72 -8.48 10.87
N ILE A 118 7.52 -8.50 11.45
CA ILE A 118 6.82 -7.32 11.99
C ILE A 118 7.70 -6.62 13.03
N HIS A 119 8.30 -7.35 13.96
CA HIS A 119 9.18 -6.78 14.98
C HIS A 119 10.40 -6.07 14.36
N LYS A 120 11.05 -6.68 13.35
CA LYS A 120 12.17 -6.05 12.64
C LYS A 120 11.74 -4.77 11.92
N ILE A 121 10.57 -4.78 11.27
CA ILE A 121 10.00 -3.63 10.58
C ILE A 121 9.74 -2.48 11.57
N LEU A 122 9.04 -2.77 12.67
CA LEU A 122 8.75 -1.77 13.71
C LEU A 122 10.02 -1.12 14.27
N LYS A 123 11.07 -1.93 14.50
CA LYS A 123 12.36 -1.43 14.97
C LYS A 123 13.08 -0.57 13.92
N ALA A 124 12.98 -0.92 12.64
CA ALA A 124 13.60 -0.18 11.54
C ALA A 124 12.87 1.14 11.22
N GLU A 125 11.55 1.19 11.40
CA GLU A 125 10.77 2.42 11.24
C GLU A 125 10.96 3.39 12.40
N HIS A 126 11.33 2.91 13.59
CA HIS A 126 11.62 3.80 14.72
C HIS A 126 12.96 4.51 14.57
N ARG A 127 12.97 5.58 13.77
CA ARG A 127 14.14 6.41 13.46
C ARG A 127 13.82 7.90 13.56
N PRO A 128 14.80 8.77 13.82
CA PRO A 128 14.56 10.21 13.87
C PRO A 128 14.07 10.76 12.53
N ILE A 129 13.18 11.74 12.58
CA ILE A 129 12.78 12.50 11.38
C ILE A 129 13.98 13.34 10.92
N ILE A 130 14.32 13.24 9.63
CA ILE A 130 15.43 13.99 9.04
C ILE A 130 15.15 15.50 9.15
N GLY A 131 16.12 16.24 9.70
CA GLY A 131 16.04 17.69 9.82
C GLY A 131 15.26 18.20 11.03
N ASN A 132 14.85 17.34 11.96
CA ASN A 132 14.17 17.76 13.19
C ASN A 132 15.13 17.83 14.40
N PRO A 133 15.36 19.02 15.00
CA PRO A 133 16.23 19.17 16.16
C PRO A 133 15.62 18.64 17.48
N ASN A 134 14.30 18.41 17.53
CA ASN A 134 13.57 18.05 18.76
C ASN A 134 13.52 16.54 19.03
N GLY A 135 14.18 15.72 18.21
CA GLY A 135 14.28 14.27 18.42
C GLY A 135 12.97 13.50 18.23
N VAL A 136 12.00 14.04 17.47
CA VAL A 136 10.78 13.30 17.13
C VAL A 136 11.15 12.12 16.24
N MET A 137 10.63 10.95 16.62
CA MET A 137 10.86 9.69 15.94
C MET A 137 9.67 9.37 15.04
N HIS A 138 9.96 8.83 13.87
CA HIS A 138 8.99 8.03 13.13
C HIS A 138 8.55 6.84 14.01
N ASN A 139 7.32 6.41 13.85
CA ASN A 139 6.82 5.17 14.43
C ASN A 139 6.08 4.35 13.37
N ALA A 140 5.55 3.21 13.77
CA ALA A 140 4.58 2.51 12.94
C ALA A 140 3.27 2.30 13.71
N THR A 141 2.17 2.28 12.97
CA THR A 141 0.86 1.94 13.51
C THR A 141 0.46 0.55 13.07
N ILE A 142 0.05 -0.31 14.01
CA ILE A 142 -0.71 -1.52 13.68
C ILE A 142 -2.20 -1.17 13.81
N GLU A 143 -2.92 -1.24 12.70
CA GLU A 143 -4.37 -1.03 12.63
C GLU A 143 -5.08 -2.33 12.27
N PHE A 144 -6.11 -2.70 13.05
CA PHE A 144 -6.89 -3.91 12.81
C PHE A 144 -8.18 -3.61 12.03
N GLY A 145 -8.51 -4.51 11.10
CA GLY A 145 -9.76 -4.52 10.36
C GLY A 145 -10.99 -4.62 11.27
N ARG A 146 -12.11 -4.06 10.82
CA ARG A 146 -13.35 -3.96 11.61
C ARG A 146 -13.95 -5.31 11.97
N SER A 147 -13.66 -6.34 11.19
CA SER A 147 -14.14 -7.70 11.45
C SER A 147 -13.43 -8.39 12.63
N ILE A 148 -12.28 -7.86 13.07
CA ILE A 148 -11.43 -8.49 14.09
C ILE A 148 -11.83 -8.01 15.49
N PRO A 149 -12.28 -8.91 16.39
CA PRO A 149 -12.61 -8.53 17.74
C PRO A 149 -11.40 -7.98 18.50
N ARG A 150 -11.62 -6.91 19.29
CA ARG A 150 -10.56 -6.27 20.08
C ARG A 150 -9.77 -7.27 20.94
N ALA A 151 -10.43 -8.22 21.59
CA ALA A 151 -9.75 -9.24 22.39
C ALA A 151 -8.73 -10.05 21.58
N LYS A 152 -9.11 -10.50 20.38
CA LYS A 152 -8.22 -11.21 19.45
C LYS A 152 -7.06 -10.33 19.00
N ALA A 153 -7.33 -9.06 18.69
CA ALA A 153 -6.28 -8.10 18.33
C ALA A 153 -5.29 -7.87 19.48
N GLU A 154 -5.77 -7.76 20.72
CA GLU A 154 -4.92 -7.64 21.90
C GLU A 154 -4.07 -8.90 22.15
N ASP A 155 -4.63 -10.09 21.92
CA ASP A 155 -3.87 -11.36 21.99
C ASP A 155 -2.73 -11.40 20.96
N LEU A 156 -3.00 -10.97 19.71
CA LEU A 156 -1.99 -10.89 18.67
C LEU A 156 -0.89 -9.87 19.00
N ILE A 157 -1.25 -8.71 19.55
CA ILE A 157 -0.23 -7.75 20.00
C ILE A 157 0.61 -8.32 21.14
N ARG A 158 0.01 -9.07 22.06
CA ARG A 158 0.75 -9.76 23.14
C ARG A 158 1.69 -10.84 22.63
N SER A 159 1.44 -11.44 21.47
CA SER A 159 2.32 -12.45 20.88
C SER A 159 3.56 -11.84 20.18
N LEU A 160 3.59 -10.51 19.98
CA LEU A 160 4.79 -9.83 19.49
C LEU A 160 5.92 -9.83 20.53
N LYS A 161 7.16 -9.86 20.05
CA LYS A 161 8.35 -9.80 20.91
C LYS A 161 8.39 -8.49 21.71
N PRO A 162 8.70 -8.55 23.02
CA PRO A 162 8.61 -7.39 23.92
C PRO A 162 9.70 -6.32 23.71
N GLU A 163 10.75 -6.61 22.95
CA GLU A 163 11.96 -5.76 22.83
C GLU A 163 11.83 -4.60 21.82
N LEU A 164 10.67 -3.92 21.79
CA LEU A 164 10.47 -2.75 20.93
C LEU A 164 10.92 -1.47 21.64
N PRO A 165 11.58 -0.54 20.92
CA PRO A 165 11.84 0.79 21.47
C PRO A 165 10.54 1.47 21.92
N ARG A 166 10.61 2.24 23.01
CA ARG A 166 9.45 2.95 23.53
C ARG A 166 8.93 3.93 22.48
N GLY A 167 7.65 3.81 22.12
CA GLY A 167 7.01 4.66 21.12
C GLY A 167 7.20 4.22 19.67
N ALA A 168 7.89 3.09 19.42
CA ALA A 168 8.02 2.53 18.07
C ALA A 168 6.70 2.02 17.49
N LEU A 169 5.75 1.63 18.36
CA LEU A 169 4.48 1.05 17.98
C LEU A 169 3.30 1.85 18.58
N VAL A 170 2.37 2.23 17.71
CA VAL A 170 1.02 2.65 18.07
C VAL A 170 0.05 1.54 17.65
N VAL A 171 -0.92 1.21 18.49
CA VAL A 171 -1.92 0.18 18.18
C VAL A 171 -3.30 0.81 18.10
N LYS A 172 -4.01 0.51 17.03
CA LYS A 172 -5.37 0.96 16.79
C LYS A 172 -6.28 -0.24 16.54
N TYR A 173 -7.21 -0.46 17.46
CA TYR A 173 -8.15 -1.59 17.43
C TYR A 173 -9.44 -1.28 16.64
N TRP A 174 -9.43 -0.24 15.80
CA TRP A 174 -10.59 0.20 15.04
C TRP A 174 -10.16 0.83 13.72
N ARG A 175 -11.08 0.88 12.76
CA ARG A 175 -10.93 1.64 11.51
C ARG A 175 -11.69 2.96 11.59
N ASN A 176 -11.07 4.04 11.11
CA ASN A 176 -11.77 5.31 10.98
C ASN A 176 -12.81 5.21 9.85
N ALA A 177 -14.03 5.68 10.12
CA ALA A 177 -15.06 5.74 9.09
C ALA A 177 -14.72 6.86 8.10
N ILE A 178 -14.49 6.49 6.83
CA ILE A 178 -14.09 7.42 5.77
C ILE A 178 -15.14 8.50 5.44
N TRP A 179 -16.38 8.29 5.88
CA TRP A 179 -17.51 9.23 5.68
C TRP A 179 -17.74 10.15 6.88
N VAL A 180 -17.03 9.96 8.00
CA VAL A 180 -17.14 10.84 9.16
C VAL A 180 -16.23 12.03 8.93
N GLU A 181 -16.85 13.19 8.70
CA GLU A 181 -16.15 14.46 8.59
C GLU A 181 -15.48 14.79 9.93
N ASN A 182 -14.16 14.73 9.99
CA ASN A 182 -13.41 15.06 11.20
C ASN A 182 -13.14 16.56 11.21
N ARG A 183 -13.77 17.27 12.16
CA ARG A 183 -13.76 18.75 12.25
C ARG A 183 -12.68 19.30 13.20
N ASP A 184 -11.76 18.46 13.67
CA ASP A 184 -10.67 18.91 14.53
C ASP A 184 -9.50 19.44 13.70
N ASP A 185 -9.37 20.76 13.65
CA ASP A 185 -8.28 21.45 12.94
C ASP A 185 -6.91 21.30 13.63
N ARG A 186 -6.85 20.69 14.82
CA ARG A 186 -5.59 20.44 15.54
C ARG A 186 -4.88 19.15 15.13
N VAL A 187 -5.54 18.30 14.34
CA VAL A 187 -4.97 17.04 13.84
C VAL A 187 -4.77 17.17 12.33
N HIS A 188 -3.59 16.80 11.84
CA HIS A 188 -3.34 16.75 10.40
C HIS A 188 -4.35 15.81 9.74
N ARG A 189 -5.06 16.32 8.73
CA ARG A 189 -6.06 15.56 7.97
C ARG A 189 -5.35 14.63 6.99
N ASP A 190 -5.71 13.36 7.01
CA ASP A 190 -5.35 12.45 5.92
C ASP A 190 -6.16 12.84 4.69
N ASN A 191 -5.48 13.52 3.76
CA ASN A 191 -6.04 13.81 2.45
C ASN A 191 -5.88 12.59 1.54
N ARG A 192 -6.63 12.54 0.44
CA ARG A 192 -6.38 11.53 -0.59
C ARG A 192 -4.93 11.60 -1.07
N LEU A 193 -4.32 10.44 -1.26
CA LEU A 193 -2.98 10.33 -1.81
C LEU A 193 -2.91 11.01 -3.17
N LYS A 194 -2.01 11.97 -3.30
CA LYS A 194 -1.73 12.60 -4.60
C LYS A 194 -0.72 11.76 -5.34
N VAL A 195 -1.08 11.38 -6.56
CA VAL A 195 -0.20 10.69 -7.51
C VAL A 195 0.16 11.69 -8.59
N VAL A 196 1.44 11.84 -8.85
CA VAL A 196 1.97 12.64 -9.95
C VAL A 196 2.73 11.74 -10.91
N ALA A 197 2.77 12.15 -12.17
CA ALA A 197 3.64 11.55 -13.17
C ALA A 197 4.65 12.62 -13.62
N LYS A 198 5.57 12.25 -14.50
CA LYS A 198 6.46 13.21 -15.15
C LYS A 198 5.64 14.36 -15.74
N GLU A 199 6.02 15.59 -15.42
CA GLU A 199 5.37 16.79 -15.94
C GLU A 199 6.36 17.63 -16.76
N ARG A 200 5.84 18.32 -17.79
CA ARG A 200 6.56 19.33 -18.54
C ARG A 200 5.64 20.51 -18.75
N ARG A 201 6.13 21.70 -18.45
CA ARG A 201 5.46 22.95 -18.81
C ARG A 201 5.97 23.39 -20.17
N ALA A 202 5.06 23.81 -21.03
CA ALA A 202 5.37 24.30 -22.37
C ALA A 202 4.52 25.53 -22.66
N ASP A 203 5.16 26.56 -23.22
CA ASP A 203 4.46 27.71 -23.79
C ASP A 203 4.11 27.39 -25.24
N LEU A 204 2.82 27.50 -25.59
CA LEU A 204 2.32 27.11 -26.90
C LEU A 204 2.00 28.34 -27.75
N ALA A 205 2.61 28.43 -28.92
CA ALA A 205 2.23 29.42 -29.91
C ALA A 205 0.93 28.99 -30.61
N LEU A 206 -0.04 29.89 -30.68
CA LEU A 206 -1.28 29.71 -31.43
C LEU A 206 -1.06 30.18 -32.88
N LYS A 207 -1.44 29.36 -33.86
CA LYS A 207 -1.48 29.77 -35.26
C LYS A 207 -2.92 30.14 -35.63
N GLU A 208 -3.13 31.33 -36.20
CA GLU A 208 -4.42 31.79 -36.70
C GLU A 208 -4.46 31.68 -38.23
N ASP A 209 -4.78 30.49 -38.73
CA ASP A 209 -5.07 30.24 -40.15
C ASP A 209 -6.56 29.84 -40.31
N GLY A 210 -7.47 30.66 -39.77
CA GLY A 210 -8.93 30.44 -39.83
C GLY A 210 -9.51 29.45 -38.80
N GLU A 211 -8.68 28.61 -38.18
CA GLU A 211 -9.00 27.81 -36.99
C GLU A 211 -7.84 27.86 -35.99
N LEU A 212 -8.14 28.06 -34.69
CA LEU A 212 -7.16 28.05 -33.61
C LEU A 212 -6.57 26.64 -33.46
N ARG A 213 -5.31 26.47 -33.84
CA ARG A 213 -4.57 25.19 -33.72
C ARG A 213 -3.24 25.39 -33.01
N THR A 214 -2.85 24.38 -32.24
CA THR A 214 -1.53 24.28 -31.61
C THR A 214 -1.03 22.84 -31.60
N THR A 215 0.27 22.66 -31.42
CA THR A 215 0.94 21.36 -31.35
C THR A 215 1.84 21.35 -30.13
N PHE A 216 1.79 20.27 -29.35
CA PHE A 216 2.67 20.08 -28.20
C PHE A 216 3.36 18.73 -28.31
N GLU A 217 4.60 18.65 -27.83
CA GLU A 217 5.30 17.38 -27.70
C GLU A 217 4.70 16.59 -26.54
N THR A 218 4.35 15.34 -26.79
CA THR A 218 3.90 14.42 -25.75
C THR A 218 5.07 14.05 -24.83
N LEU A 219 4.77 13.82 -23.56
CA LEU A 219 5.70 13.12 -22.67
C LEU A 219 5.63 11.64 -23.01
N GLU A 220 6.55 11.17 -23.86
CA GLU A 220 6.75 9.74 -24.07
C GLU A 220 7.32 9.09 -22.80
N PRO A 221 6.92 7.85 -22.46
CA PRO A 221 7.50 7.08 -21.36
C PRO A 221 9.00 6.81 -21.51
#